data_AF-A0A448ZFS1-F1
#
_entry.id   AF-A0A448ZFS1-F1
#
_cell.length_a   1.000
_cell.length_b   1.000
_cell.length_c   1.000
_cell.angle_alpha   90.00
_cell.angle_beta   90.00
_cell.angle_gamma   90.00
#
_symmetry.space_group_name_H-M   'P 1'
#
loop_
_entity.id
_entity.type
_entity.pdbx_description
1 polymer ?
#
loop_
_entity_poly.entity_id
_entity_poly.type
_entity_poly.pdbx_seq_one_letter_code
_entity_poly.pdbx_strand_id
1 'polypeptide(L)'
;MKGANATHEEISEDNKKLRSSDVVEEKTFDIQVDYQICEMRPDTNLILIDIPGINEAEASKKYKDYVESNWDTFDCVVVVMDAIKGVNTEEQVELLKFVQQNNQNTKDIPTIILGNKIDDPDDEDAIALMHETHTKTMEIFGHVDSKYMPHERKTKDNENNYFGSNETDTAFIPISAKNAFTYRKAGRIDTDHLKDAKHRDLLNKIGNDELGRKWSKMDMDKKVEAVTEILRDPAELDERLADTNFNTFLAVLSSFVGSDERQQDILRKQTELELARISHGVLGEKAIAASILEVFKRMKPIGWVDTGILHTAFWGAFENFKCGALIDAFETDVSPKAFGRAFTELEKYHDVASKLGWTKESERAIFEMKKMLRSQLVLLLQKVKNWSFHSFCMEAGVRLHSDWGEHGCGLCSGYGCNTVYRYPQSSSRYAQSSSTERSYGVCRRSKFASWPDTLTIPSATTWANLSPQDWITILASLSLVWNQSWFIEDFGHEKLELEAALLRYRSFFYSSPVGTLSSDKFTGNQDDDTALNEFILSHSYKDAIINIYGTKKSKKSESQSKNRFDLLLSDVIDTNGTDNAAITKVRMPMSLADPSHWGNLAWKYIKFCNKQEDMIDSREKKKPRLL
;
A
#
# COMPACT_ATOMS: atom_id res chain seq x y z
N MET A 1 17.49 10.62 31.91
CA MET A 1 16.45 11.52 31.39
C MET A 1 16.93 12.95 31.53
N LYS A 2 16.66 13.82 30.55
CA LYS A 2 16.93 15.27 30.68
C LYS A 2 15.97 15.84 31.73
N GLY A 3 16.43 16.81 32.52
CA GLY A 3 15.55 17.51 33.47
C GLY A 3 14.56 18.43 32.73
N ALA A 4 13.39 18.67 33.32
CA ALA A 4 12.29 19.42 32.69
C ALA A 4 12.71 20.80 32.12
N ASN A 5 13.61 21.52 32.81
CA ASN A 5 14.12 22.81 32.33
C ASN A 5 14.97 22.69 31.06
N ALA A 6 15.82 21.66 30.96
CA ALA A 6 16.63 21.42 29.76
C ALA A 6 15.75 21.00 28.58
N THR A 7 14.69 20.22 28.84
CA THR A 7 13.69 19.88 27.82
C THR A 7 12.92 21.12 27.34
N HIS A 8 12.55 22.04 28.25
CA HIS A 8 11.87 23.28 27.88
C HIS A 8 12.73 24.23 27.03
N GLU A 9 14.02 24.36 27.35
CA GLU A 9 14.97 25.14 26.54
C GLU A 9 15.10 24.56 25.13
N GLU A 10 15.24 23.23 25.03
CA GLU A 10 15.27 22.53 23.73
C GLU A 10 13.99 22.79 22.93
N ILE A 11 12.81 22.57 23.52
CA ILE A 11 11.51 22.85 22.88
C ILE A 11 11.46 24.29 22.35
N SER A 12 11.93 25.25 23.15
CA SER A 12 11.91 26.67 22.79
C SER A 12 12.81 26.98 21.59
N GLU A 13 13.97 26.34 21.50
CA GLU A 13 14.88 26.49 20.36
C GLU A 13 14.36 25.80 19.10
N ASP A 14 13.79 24.60 19.23
CA ASP A 14 13.21 23.87 18.11
C ASP A 14 11.97 24.57 17.55
N ASN A 15 11.08 25.06 18.41
CA ASN A 15 9.90 25.79 17.98
C ASN A 15 10.27 27.03 17.15
N LYS A 16 11.38 27.71 17.48
CA LYS A 16 11.88 28.82 16.65
C LYS A 16 12.31 28.35 15.26
N LYS A 17 12.98 27.20 15.15
CA LYS A 17 13.41 26.62 13.86
C LYS A 17 12.21 26.09 13.06
N LEU A 18 11.32 25.33 13.69
CA LEU A 18 10.15 24.72 13.06
C LEU A 18 9.16 25.76 12.52
N ARG A 19 9.00 26.90 13.20
CA ARG A 19 8.16 28.00 12.69
C ARG A 19 8.65 28.57 11.36
N SER A 20 9.96 28.51 11.11
CA SER A 20 10.56 28.94 9.83
C SER A 20 10.52 27.89 8.72
N SER A 21 10.07 26.67 9.01
CA SER A 21 9.96 25.58 8.03
C SER A 21 8.61 25.60 7.30
N ASP A 22 8.64 25.32 6.00
CA ASP A 22 7.44 25.09 5.18
C ASP A 22 6.85 23.68 5.37
N VAL A 23 7.63 22.76 5.93
CA VAL A 23 7.23 21.38 6.22
C VAL A 23 6.93 21.24 7.70
N VAL A 24 5.79 20.61 8.01
CA VAL A 24 5.43 20.23 9.38
C VAL A 24 6.25 18.99 9.76
N GLU A 25 7.11 19.13 10.76
CA GLU A 25 7.88 18.03 11.34
C GLU A 25 7.44 17.82 12.79
N GLU A 26 7.16 16.57 13.16
CA GLU A 26 6.85 16.19 14.53
C GLU A 26 8.14 16.04 15.34
N LYS A 27 8.18 16.64 16.54
CA LYS A 27 9.26 16.42 17.51
C LYS A 27 8.69 15.86 18.80
N THR A 28 9.18 14.69 19.19
CA THR A 28 8.73 13.97 20.38
C THR A 28 9.65 14.24 21.58
N PHE A 29 9.04 14.45 22.75
CA PHE A 29 9.75 14.66 24.01
C PHE A 29 9.20 13.70 25.07
N ASP A 30 10.08 12.91 25.70
CA ASP A 30 9.72 12.08 26.85
C ASP A 30 9.74 12.93 28.12
N ILE A 31 8.56 13.25 28.64
CA ILE A 31 8.39 14.10 29.83
C ILE A 31 8.05 13.22 31.03
N GLN A 32 8.92 13.25 32.05
CA GLN A 32 8.62 12.65 33.34
C GLN A 32 7.71 13.60 34.13
N VAL A 33 6.56 13.11 34.56
CA VAL A 33 5.62 13.83 35.42
C VAL A 33 5.62 13.24 36.82
N ASP A 34 5.58 14.09 37.84
CA ASP A 34 5.61 13.66 39.25
C ASP A 34 4.26 13.08 39.73
N TYR A 35 3.24 13.10 38.88
CA TYR A 35 1.88 12.71 39.20
C TYR A 35 1.22 12.07 37.99
N GLN A 36 0.28 11.17 38.25
CA GLN A 36 -0.52 10.53 37.22
C GLN A 36 -1.57 11.53 36.70
N ILE A 37 -1.57 11.79 35.38
CA ILE A 37 -2.55 12.69 34.74
C ILE A 37 -3.92 12.00 34.63
N CYS A 38 -3.93 10.75 34.18
CA CYS A 38 -5.09 9.87 34.15
C CYS A 38 -4.63 8.41 34.27
N GLU A 39 -5.57 7.52 34.55
CA GLU A 39 -5.29 6.08 34.61
C GLU A 39 -4.95 5.52 33.22
N MET A 40 -3.76 4.95 33.07
CA MET A 40 -3.29 4.34 31.81
C MET A 40 -3.11 2.85 32.00
N ARG A 41 -3.49 2.06 31.00
CA ARG A 41 -3.16 0.64 30.95
C ARG A 41 -1.65 0.44 30.92
N PRO A 42 -1.14 -0.70 31.43
CA PRO A 42 0.30 -0.97 31.43
C PRO A 42 0.96 -1.02 30.05
N ASP A 43 0.18 -1.22 28.99
CA ASP A 43 0.61 -1.35 27.59
C ASP A 43 0.32 -0.11 26.73
N THR A 44 -0.17 0.98 27.33
CA THR A 44 -0.50 2.23 26.64
C THR A 44 0.27 3.42 27.23
N ASN A 45 0.35 4.52 26.48
CA ASN A 45 0.96 5.77 26.92
C ASN A 45 0.01 6.92 26.60
N LEU A 46 -0.01 7.95 27.46
CA LEU A 46 -0.66 9.21 27.14
C LEU A 46 0.30 10.06 26.30
N ILE A 47 -0.10 10.36 25.07
CA ILE A 47 0.66 11.22 24.15
C ILE A 47 -0.10 12.54 24.02
N LEU A 48 0.56 13.64 24.35
CA LEU A 48 0.03 14.98 24.17
C LEU A 48 0.68 15.61 22.95
N ILE A 49 -0.14 16.01 21.97
CA ILE A 49 0.32 16.65 20.74
C ILE A 49 -0.06 18.12 20.83
N ASP A 50 0.96 18.97 21.04
CA ASP A 50 0.79 20.43 21.02
C ASP A 50 0.89 20.94 19.59
N ILE A 51 -0.18 21.56 19.10
CA ILE A 51 -0.27 22.08 17.73
C ILE A 51 -0.14 23.61 17.81
N PRO A 52 0.79 24.24 17.08
CA PRO A 52 0.91 25.70 17.05
C PRO A 52 -0.42 26.37 16.68
N GLY A 53 -0.58 27.62 17.13
CA GLY A 53 -1.81 28.39 16.94
C GLY A 53 -2.32 28.35 15.50
N ILE A 54 -3.41 27.59 15.29
CA ILE A 54 -3.99 27.33 13.98
C ILE A 54 -4.52 28.62 13.32
N ASN A 55 -4.66 29.71 14.07
CA ASN A 55 -5.16 31.00 13.57
C ASN A 55 -4.04 32.02 13.26
N GLU A 56 -2.76 31.65 13.33
CA GLU A 56 -1.67 32.55 12.94
C GLU A 56 -1.61 32.70 11.40
N ALA A 57 -1.93 33.89 10.89
CA ALA A 57 -2.29 34.20 9.49
C ALA A 57 -1.40 33.61 8.38
N GLU A 58 -0.10 33.42 8.60
CA GLU A 58 0.83 32.88 7.60
C GLU A 58 1.03 31.36 7.71
N ALA A 59 0.76 30.77 8.88
CA ALA A 59 1.01 29.36 9.19
C ALA A 59 -0.27 28.53 9.41
N SER A 60 -1.44 29.19 9.43
CA SER A 60 -2.74 28.57 9.70
C SER A 60 -3.00 27.35 8.81
N LYS A 61 -2.80 27.49 7.50
CA LYS A 61 -3.13 26.46 6.53
C LYS A 61 -2.31 25.18 6.74
N LYS A 62 -0.99 25.26 6.88
CA LYS A 62 -0.14 24.07 7.01
C LYS A 62 -0.49 23.24 8.26
N TYR A 63 -0.86 23.90 9.36
CA TYR A 63 -1.27 23.20 10.58
C TYR A 63 -2.71 22.66 10.47
N LYS A 64 -3.65 23.38 9.84
CA LYS A 64 -4.99 22.84 9.53
C LYS A 64 -4.88 21.59 8.66
N ASP A 65 -4.12 21.67 7.57
CA ASP A 65 -3.90 20.56 6.63
C ASP A 65 -3.27 19.34 7.34
N TYR A 66 -2.32 19.57 8.24
CA TYR A 66 -1.72 18.51 9.06
C TYR A 66 -2.76 17.87 10.00
N VAL A 67 -3.55 18.67 10.72
CA VAL A 67 -4.56 18.15 11.64
C VAL A 67 -5.65 17.37 10.91
N GLU A 68 -6.13 17.89 9.78
CA GLU A 68 -7.11 17.22 8.93
C GLU A 68 -6.58 15.90 8.37
N SER A 69 -5.34 15.88 7.88
CA SER A 69 -4.71 14.69 7.30
C SER A 69 -4.40 13.59 8.32
N ASN A 70 -4.28 13.95 9.60
CA ASN A 70 -3.96 13.04 10.70
C ASN A 70 -5.10 12.89 11.71
N TRP A 71 -6.31 13.36 11.39
CA TRP A 71 -7.42 13.40 12.35
C TRP A 71 -7.75 12.02 12.94
N ASP A 72 -7.63 10.98 12.12
CA ASP A 72 -7.90 9.61 12.52
C ASP A 72 -6.91 9.04 13.56
N THR A 73 -5.76 9.69 13.72
CA THR A 73 -4.73 9.35 14.70
C THR A 73 -4.99 9.92 16.10
N PHE A 74 -5.83 10.96 16.23
CA PHE A 74 -6.17 11.54 17.52
C PHE A 74 -7.29 10.75 18.20
N ASP A 75 -7.27 10.68 19.53
CA ASP A 75 -8.29 9.98 20.32
C ASP A 75 -9.11 10.92 21.21
N CYS A 76 -8.65 12.16 21.37
CA CYS A 76 -9.32 13.24 22.07
C CYS A 76 -8.73 14.55 21.55
N VAL A 77 -9.55 15.59 21.43
CA VAL A 77 -9.08 16.94 21.11
C VAL A 77 -9.37 17.88 22.27
N VAL A 78 -8.40 18.74 22.59
CA VAL A 78 -8.54 19.81 23.58
C VAL A 78 -8.43 21.14 22.86
N VAL A 79 -9.54 21.86 22.76
CA VAL A 79 -9.62 23.19 22.14
C VAL A 79 -9.46 24.25 23.23
N VAL A 80 -8.37 25.01 23.19
CA VAL A 80 -8.12 26.09 24.17
C VAL A 80 -8.54 27.43 23.59
N MET A 81 -9.48 28.10 24.26
CA MET A 81 -10.05 29.37 23.83
C MET A 81 -9.89 30.43 24.91
N ASP A 82 -9.85 31.70 24.51
CA ASP A 82 -9.87 32.85 25.42
C ASP A 82 -11.32 33.24 25.71
N ALA A 83 -11.84 32.85 26.88
CA ALA A 83 -13.24 33.04 27.23
C ALA A 83 -13.59 34.52 27.52
N ILE A 84 -12.60 35.37 27.87
CA ILE A 84 -12.84 36.79 28.16
C ILE A 84 -12.87 37.64 26.87
N LYS A 85 -12.44 37.11 25.73
CA LYS A 85 -12.56 37.87 24.47
C LYS A 85 -13.94 37.75 23.81
N GLY A 86 -14.80 36.85 24.31
CA GLY A 86 -16.05 36.46 23.67
C GLY A 86 -15.84 35.70 22.35
N VAL A 87 -16.80 34.86 21.95
CA VAL A 87 -16.71 34.05 20.70
C VAL A 87 -17.07 34.85 19.44
N ASN A 88 -17.16 36.18 19.54
CA ASN A 88 -17.49 37.01 18.39
C ASN A 88 -16.35 37.17 17.37
N THR A 89 -15.15 36.65 17.66
CA THR A 89 -14.10 36.57 16.66
C THR A 89 -14.37 35.41 15.71
N GLU A 90 -14.53 35.72 14.42
CA GLU A 90 -14.71 34.75 13.32
C GLU A 90 -13.76 33.55 13.44
N GLU A 91 -12.50 33.81 13.83
CA GLU A 91 -11.45 32.80 14.02
C GLU A 91 -11.77 31.72 15.07
N GLN A 92 -12.43 32.07 16.18
CA GLN A 92 -12.79 31.12 17.24
C GLN A 92 -13.94 30.20 16.78
N VAL A 93 -14.92 30.77 16.09
CA VAL A 93 -16.04 30.02 15.49
C VAL A 93 -15.53 29.09 14.38
N GLU A 94 -14.58 29.55 13.56
CA GLU A 94 -13.95 28.73 12.54
C GLU A 94 -13.22 27.53 13.13
N LEU A 95 -12.48 27.71 14.23
CA LEU A 95 -11.79 26.61 14.89
C LEU A 95 -12.76 25.55 15.43
N LEU A 96 -13.86 25.98 16.07
CA LEU A 96 -14.90 25.06 16.57
C LEU A 96 -15.58 24.30 15.42
N LYS A 97 -15.90 24.99 14.32
CA LYS A 97 -16.46 24.36 13.11
C LYS A 97 -15.47 23.39 12.46
N PHE A 98 -14.19 23.73 12.43
CA PHE A 98 -13.14 22.84 11.90
C PHE A 98 -13.08 21.53 12.69
N VAL A 99 -13.09 21.59 14.03
CA VAL A 99 -13.14 20.40 14.89
C VAL A 99 -14.40 19.59 14.64
N GLN A 100 -15.57 20.24 14.62
CA GLN A 100 -16.84 19.58 14.36
C GLN A 100 -16.88 18.87 12.98
N GLN A 101 -16.41 19.54 11.93
CA GLN A 101 -16.39 19.00 10.58
C GLN A 101 -15.51 17.75 10.49
N ASN A 102 -14.34 17.74 11.15
CA ASN A 102 -13.48 16.57 11.18
C ASN A 102 -14.11 15.40 11.97
N ASN A 103 -14.83 15.70 13.07
CA ASN A 103 -15.63 14.68 13.77
C ASN A 103 -16.70 14.04 12.87
N GLN A 104 -17.37 14.86 12.04
CA GLN A 104 -18.42 14.38 11.14
C GLN A 104 -17.88 13.63 9.91
N ASN A 105 -16.75 14.07 9.37
CA ASN A 105 -16.26 13.60 8.07
C ASN A 105 -15.22 12.48 8.17
N THR A 106 -14.46 12.41 9.27
CA THR A 106 -13.28 11.53 9.38
C THR A 106 -13.38 10.54 10.53
N LYS A 107 -13.37 11.02 11.78
CA LYS A 107 -13.43 10.18 12.99
C LYS A 107 -14.08 10.98 14.10
N ASP A 108 -15.16 10.46 14.65
CA ASP A 108 -15.80 11.08 15.82
C ASP A 108 -14.95 10.83 17.06
N ILE A 109 -14.38 11.91 17.62
CA ILE A 109 -13.55 11.86 18.82
C ILE A 109 -14.05 12.82 19.90
N PRO A 110 -13.90 12.43 21.19
CA PRO A 110 -14.20 13.29 22.31
C PRO A 110 -13.48 14.63 22.23
N THR A 111 -14.22 15.71 22.50
CA THR A 111 -13.75 17.09 22.38
C THR A 111 -13.92 17.82 23.72
N ILE A 112 -12.82 18.34 24.25
CA ILE A 112 -12.81 19.15 25.46
C ILE A 112 -12.55 20.60 25.05
N ILE A 113 -13.48 21.49 25.37
CA ILE A 113 -13.36 22.92 25.06
C ILE A 113 -13.03 23.65 26.35
N LEU A 114 -11.81 24.18 26.42
CA LEU A 114 -11.31 24.93 27.55
C LEU A 114 -11.55 26.43 27.33
N GLY A 115 -12.56 26.98 28.02
CA GLY A 115 -12.76 28.41 28.15
C GLY A 115 -11.75 28.99 29.13
N ASN A 116 -10.54 29.31 28.66
CA ASN A 116 -9.43 29.73 29.50
C ASN A 116 -9.53 31.21 29.89
N LYS A 117 -8.72 31.59 30.89
CA LYS A 117 -8.58 32.92 31.51
C LYS A 117 -9.70 33.33 32.46
N ILE A 118 -10.50 32.39 32.96
CA ILE A 118 -11.45 32.67 34.05
C ILE A 118 -10.69 32.78 35.38
N ASP A 119 -9.87 33.82 35.50
CA ASP A 119 -8.92 34.04 36.61
C ASP A 119 -9.62 34.51 37.89
N ASP A 120 -10.78 35.16 37.76
CA ASP A 120 -11.65 35.59 38.86
C ASP A 120 -13.05 34.98 38.63
N PRO A 121 -13.49 34.02 39.46
CA PRO A 121 -14.79 33.38 39.30
C PRO A 121 -15.96 34.30 39.67
N ASP A 122 -15.70 35.46 40.29
CA ASP A 122 -16.72 36.45 40.66
C ASP A 122 -16.82 37.61 39.65
N ASP A 123 -16.00 37.62 38.60
CA ASP A 123 -16.07 38.62 37.53
C ASP A 123 -17.30 38.38 36.63
N GLU A 124 -18.37 39.14 36.87
CA GLU A 124 -19.64 39.05 36.16
C GLU A 124 -19.49 39.24 34.63
N ASP A 125 -18.57 40.10 34.18
CA ASP A 125 -18.32 40.34 32.76
C ASP A 125 -17.63 39.12 32.12
N ALA A 126 -16.63 38.56 32.80
CA ALA A 126 -15.96 37.34 32.35
C ALA A 126 -16.93 36.15 32.30
N ILE A 127 -17.81 36.01 33.30
CA ILE A 127 -18.88 35.02 33.34
C ILE A 127 -19.83 35.18 32.14
N ALA A 128 -20.27 36.41 31.84
CA ALA A 128 -21.19 36.66 30.74
C ALA A 128 -20.59 36.27 29.38
N LEU A 129 -19.32 36.63 29.14
CA LEU A 129 -18.60 36.28 27.90
C LEU A 129 -18.32 34.77 27.81
N MET A 130 -18.08 34.12 28.94
CA MET A 130 -17.95 32.67 29.02
C MET A 130 -19.28 31.97 28.67
N HIS A 131 -20.42 32.48 29.14
CA HIS A 131 -21.74 31.95 28.76
C HIS A 131 -22.05 32.12 27.28
N GLU A 132 -21.64 33.23 26.67
CA GLU A 132 -21.72 33.42 25.22
C GLU A 132 -20.87 32.37 24.49
N THR A 133 -19.65 32.13 24.97
CA THR A 133 -18.73 31.11 24.43
C THR A 133 -19.35 29.72 24.49
N HIS A 134 -19.92 29.36 25.64
CA HIS A 134 -20.62 28.10 25.85
C HIS A 134 -21.83 27.96 24.92
N THR A 135 -22.67 29.00 24.81
CA THR A 135 -23.85 28.99 23.93
C THR A 135 -23.45 28.78 22.48
N LYS A 136 -22.39 29.45 22.02
CA LYS A 136 -21.91 29.27 20.65
C LYS A 136 -21.35 27.86 20.40
N THR A 137 -20.71 27.30 21.41
CA THR A 137 -20.26 25.90 21.39
C THR A 137 -21.44 24.95 21.25
N MET A 138 -22.52 25.16 22.01
CA MET A 138 -23.76 24.37 21.90
C MET A 138 -24.42 24.52 20.53
N GLU A 139 -24.44 25.72 19.93
CA GLU A 139 -24.99 25.91 18.58
C GLU A 139 -24.24 25.10 17.53
N ILE A 140 -22.91 24.96 17.70
CA ILE A 140 -22.06 24.23 16.77
C ILE A 140 -22.19 22.73 17.02
N PHE A 141 -21.87 22.25 18.23
CA PHE A 141 -21.81 20.82 18.56
C PHE A 141 -23.18 20.19 18.86
N GLY A 142 -24.23 21.00 19.01
CA GLY A 142 -25.59 20.55 19.34
C GLY A 142 -25.75 20.25 20.83
N HIS A 143 -24.99 19.28 21.34
CA HIS A 143 -25.07 18.85 22.73
C HIS A 143 -23.69 18.92 23.40
N VAL A 144 -23.62 19.62 24.53
CA VAL A 144 -22.38 19.91 25.28
C VAL A 144 -22.65 19.66 26.75
N ASP A 145 -21.75 18.94 27.42
CA ASP A 145 -21.85 18.68 28.86
C ASP A 145 -21.59 19.99 29.64
N SER A 146 -22.67 20.58 30.17
CA SER A 146 -22.66 21.85 30.89
C SER A 146 -22.50 21.69 32.41
N LYS A 147 -22.38 20.44 32.93
CA LYS A 147 -22.35 20.20 34.39
C LYS A 147 -21.20 20.90 35.12
N TYR A 148 -20.23 21.43 34.37
CA TYR A 148 -19.02 22.09 34.84
C TYR A 148 -19.13 23.62 34.88
N MET A 149 -20.32 24.18 34.66
CA MET A 149 -20.55 25.64 34.72
C MET A 149 -20.69 26.18 36.16
N PRO A 150 -20.14 27.36 36.50
CA PRO A 150 -20.09 27.90 37.86
C PRO A 150 -21.46 28.13 38.53
N HIS A 151 -22.51 28.46 37.76
CA HIS A 151 -23.79 28.92 38.31
C HIS A 151 -24.87 27.85 38.49
N GLU A 152 -24.70 26.64 37.96
CA GLU A 152 -25.72 25.58 38.08
C GLU A 152 -25.67 24.84 39.44
N ARG A 153 -24.67 25.11 40.29
CA ARG A 153 -24.50 24.43 41.60
C ARG A 153 -25.57 24.75 42.67
N LYS A 154 -26.48 25.71 42.45
CA LYS A 154 -27.36 26.24 43.52
C LYS A 154 -28.79 25.66 43.58
N THR A 155 -29.21 24.77 42.68
CA THR A 155 -30.54 24.13 42.78
C THR A 155 -30.42 22.65 43.18
N LYS A 156 -30.24 22.39 44.48
CA LYS A 156 -30.13 21.05 45.08
C LYS A 156 -31.43 20.21 45.07
N ASP A 157 -32.51 20.69 44.46
CA ASP A 157 -33.84 20.12 44.72
C ASP A 157 -34.35 19.12 43.67
N ASN A 158 -33.55 18.65 42.70
CA ASN A 158 -34.02 17.68 41.68
C ASN A 158 -32.94 16.71 41.11
N GLU A 159 -32.04 16.19 41.94
CA GLU A 159 -30.93 15.30 41.51
C GLU A 159 -31.34 13.88 41.08
N ASN A 160 -32.63 13.48 41.13
CA ASN A 160 -33.01 12.07 40.99
C ASN A 160 -33.50 11.61 39.60
N ASN A 161 -33.38 12.39 38.51
CA ASN A 161 -34.02 11.97 37.25
C ASN A 161 -33.31 12.28 35.91
N TYR A 162 -31.99 12.52 35.90
CA TYR A 162 -31.27 12.88 34.66
C TYR A 162 -29.99 12.08 34.36
N PHE A 163 -29.95 10.80 34.74
CA PHE A 163 -28.93 9.84 34.26
C PHE A 163 -29.43 9.02 33.07
N GLY A 164 -30.01 9.71 32.07
CA GLY A 164 -30.14 9.15 30.73
C GLY A 164 -28.77 9.24 30.06
N SER A 165 -28.09 8.09 29.96
CA SER A 165 -26.70 7.88 29.52
C SER A 165 -26.43 8.21 28.05
N ASN A 166 -26.85 9.37 27.57
CA ASN A 166 -26.26 9.94 26.37
C ASN A 166 -24.98 10.63 26.81
N GLU A 167 -23.94 9.83 27.07
CA GLU A 167 -22.58 10.36 27.22
C GLU A 167 -22.29 11.21 25.99
N THR A 168 -21.99 12.47 26.25
CA THR A 168 -21.72 13.45 25.23
C THR A 168 -20.24 13.36 24.93
N ASP A 169 -19.88 13.33 23.66
CA ASP A 169 -18.48 13.37 23.26
C ASP A 169 -17.94 14.82 23.27
N THR A 170 -18.62 15.77 23.92
CA THR A 170 -18.17 17.18 24.00
C THR A 170 -18.41 17.79 25.37
N ALA A 171 -17.33 18.25 26.01
CA ALA A 171 -17.36 18.91 27.31
C ALA A 171 -16.83 20.34 27.20
N PHE A 172 -17.48 21.29 27.88
CA PHE A 172 -17.00 22.67 28.01
C PHE A 172 -16.57 22.93 29.45
N ILE A 173 -15.32 23.40 29.64
CA ILE A 173 -14.72 23.60 30.95
C ILE A 173 -14.15 25.01 31.04
N PRO A 174 -14.73 25.90 31.86
CA PRO A 174 -14.13 27.19 32.15
C PRO A 174 -12.93 26.97 33.07
N ILE A 175 -11.78 27.55 32.75
CA ILE A 175 -10.53 27.25 33.47
C ILE A 175 -9.68 28.50 33.65
N SER A 176 -8.96 28.59 34.78
CA SER A 176 -7.80 29.46 34.90
C SER A 176 -6.53 28.62 34.84
N ALA A 177 -6.01 28.39 33.62
CA ALA A 177 -4.77 27.65 33.46
C ALA A 177 -3.58 28.37 34.14
N LYS A 178 -3.62 29.72 34.18
CA LYS A 178 -2.59 30.54 34.82
C LYS A 178 -2.57 30.36 36.34
N ASN A 179 -3.72 30.45 37.00
CA ASN A 179 -3.78 30.25 38.45
C ASN A 179 -3.48 28.79 38.77
N ALA A 180 -4.04 27.83 38.02
CA ALA A 180 -3.74 26.40 38.20
C ALA A 180 -2.23 26.13 38.14
N PHE A 181 -1.54 26.64 37.13
CA PHE A 181 -0.08 26.52 37.03
C PHE A 181 0.63 27.20 38.21
N THR A 182 0.18 28.39 38.60
CA THR A 182 0.80 29.19 39.66
C THR A 182 0.76 28.46 41.00
N TYR A 183 -0.42 28.04 41.46
CA TYR A 183 -0.59 27.33 42.73
C TYR A 183 0.12 25.97 42.73
N ARG A 184 0.00 25.19 41.64
CA ARG A 184 0.66 23.87 41.55
C ARG A 184 2.18 23.98 41.55
N LYS A 185 2.73 24.96 40.86
CA LYS A 185 4.19 25.19 40.82
C LYS A 185 4.68 25.71 42.17
N ALA A 186 3.98 26.67 42.76
CA ALA A 186 4.35 27.24 44.05
C ALA A 186 4.28 26.19 45.18
N GLY A 187 3.25 25.34 45.21
CA GLY A 187 3.09 24.29 46.22
C GLY A 187 4.17 23.19 46.18
N ARG A 188 5.01 23.16 45.15
CA ARG A 188 6.17 22.23 45.04
C ARG A 188 7.51 22.89 45.34
N ILE A 189 7.54 24.21 45.50
CA ILE A 189 8.77 24.95 45.79
C ILE A 189 8.96 24.96 47.30
N ASP A 190 10.15 24.56 47.73
CA ASP A 190 10.54 24.67 49.13
C ASP A 190 10.54 26.14 49.59
N THR A 191 10.11 26.39 50.83
CA THR A 191 9.87 27.73 51.36
C THR A 191 11.08 28.65 51.25
N ASP A 192 12.28 28.12 51.47
CA ASP A 192 13.50 28.93 51.39
C ASP A 192 13.79 29.36 49.95
N HIS A 193 13.41 28.53 48.98
CA HIS A 193 13.58 28.79 47.55
C HIS A 193 12.50 29.72 46.98
N LEU A 194 11.34 29.88 47.63
CA LEU A 194 10.28 30.77 47.14
C LEU A 194 10.72 32.25 47.12
N LYS A 195 11.74 32.61 47.91
CA LYS A 195 12.38 33.93 47.92
C LYS A 195 13.26 34.19 46.69
N ASP A 196 13.66 33.15 45.97
CA ASP A 196 14.56 33.28 44.83
C ASP A 196 13.94 34.15 43.74
N ALA A 197 14.77 34.95 43.07
CA ALA A 197 14.33 35.85 42.01
C ALA A 197 13.53 35.14 40.89
N LYS A 198 13.86 33.87 40.61
CA LYS A 198 13.18 33.00 39.63
C LYS A 198 11.73 32.62 40.01
N HIS A 199 11.31 32.83 41.26
CA HIS A 199 9.99 32.44 41.76
C HIS A 199 9.16 33.64 42.25
N ARG A 200 9.72 34.85 42.16
CA ARG A 200 9.09 36.08 42.63
C ARG A 200 7.75 36.38 41.96
N ASP A 201 7.58 36.00 40.70
CA ASP A 201 6.32 36.20 39.98
C ASP A 201 5.19 35.32 40.52
N LEU A 202 5.49 34.08 40.91
CA LEU A 202 4.52 33.17 41.54
C LEU A 202 4.09 33.72 42.90
N LEU A 203 5.08 34.11 43.72
CA LEU A 203 4.85 34.69 45.03
C LEU A 203 3.98 35.96 44.95
N ASN A 204 4.32 36.87 44.04
CA ASN A 204 3.57 38.11 43.86
C ASN A 204 2.16 37.86 43.31
N LYS A 205 1.97 36.88 42.41
CA LYS A 205 0.65 36.54 41.89
C LYS A 205 -0.26 36.04 43.02
N ILE A 206 0.15 34.98 43.72
CA ILE A 206 -0.61 34.42 44.84
C ILE A 206 -0.86 35.49 45.91
N GLY A 207 0.17 36.23 46.32
CA GLY A 207 0.00 37.26 47.35
C GLY A 207 -0.97 38.38 46.95
N ASN A 208 -0.99 38.80 45.69
CA ASN A 208 -1.97 39.78 45.21
C ASN A 208 -3.39 39.20 45.17
N ASP A 209 -3.56 37.95 44.72
CA ASP A 209 -4.86 37.30 44.61
C ASP A 209 -5.47 37.07 46.00
N GLU A 210 -4.66 36.61 46.96
CA GLU A 210 -5.10 36.19 48.29
C GLU A 210 -5.24 37.36 49.28
N LEU A 211 -4.33 38.34 49.21
CA LEU A 211 -4.22 39.40 50.22
C LEU A 211 -4.51 40.80 49.65
N GLY A 212 -4.67 40.93 48.34
CA GLY A 212 -5.01 42.17 47.65
C GLY A 212 -4.10 43.33 48.04
N ARG A 213 -4.71 44.46 48.43
CA ARG A 213 -3.98 45.69 48.81
C ARG A 213 -3.07 45.54 50.03
N LYS A 214 -3.26 44.52 50.88
CA LYS A 214 -2.36 44.28 52.01
C LYS A 214 -1.00 43.78 51.55
N TRP A 215 -0.94 43.06 50.42
CA TRP A 215 0.29 42.50 49.85
C TRP A 215 1.36 43.56 49.60
N SER A 216 1.00 44.70 49.01
CA SER A 216 1.95 45.76 48.67
C SER A 216 2.61 46.42 49.89
N LYS A 217 2.02 46.26 51.08
CA LYS A 217 2.51 46.83 52.35
C LYS A 217 3.38 45.88 53.16
N MET A 218 3.47 44.61 52.78
CA MET A 218 4.24 43.60 53.50
C MET A 218 5.71 43.62 53.06
N ASP A 219 6.62 43.41 54.02
CA ASP A 219 8.02 43.11 53.74
C ASP A 219 8.18 41.70 53.16
N MET A 220 9.34 41.41 52.56
CA MET A 220 9.55 40.16 51.82
C MET A 220 9.43 38.91 52.69
N ASP A 221 9.85 38.96 53.95
CA ASP A 221 9.79 37.80 54.84
C ASP A 221 8.34 37.48 55.21
N LYS A 222 7.53 38.50 55.55
CA LYS A 222 6.09 38.32 55.80
C LYS A 222 5.33 37.87 54.56
N LYS A 223 5.73 38.34 53.38
CA LYS A 223 5.16 37.89 52.10
C LYS A 223 5.34 36.40 51.89
N VAL A 224 6.54 35.90 52.14
CA VAL A 224 6.88 34.48 52.00
C VAL A 224 6.16 33.66 53.05
N GLU A 225 6.14 34.12 54.30
CA GLU A 225 5.42 33.46 55.40
C GLU A 225 3.92 33.31 55.06
N ALA A 226 3.26 34.39 54.65
CA ALA A 226 1.83 34.36 54.34
C ALA A 226 1.48 33.45 53.14
N VAL A 227 2.28 33.49 52.06
CA VAL A 227 2.04 32.58 50.92
C VAL A 227 2.37 31.13 51.29
N THR A 228 3.38 30.91 52.13
CA THR A 228 3.75 29.58 52.61
C THR A 228 2.66 28.97 53.48
N GLU A 229 1.99 29.77 54.32
CA GLU A 229 0.86 29.33 55.13
C GLU A 229 -0.25 28.75 54.24
N ILE A 230 -0.64 29.49 53.20
CA ILE A 230 -1.66 29.09 52.22
C ILE A 230 -1.25 27.82 51.46
N LEU A 231 0.01 27.73 51.03
CA LEU A 231 0.49 26.59 50.24
C LEU A 231 0.76 25.33 51.06
N ARG A 232 0.96 25.46 52.38
CA ARG A 232 1.26 24.32 53.27
C ARG A 232 0.02 23.65 53.80
N ASP A 233 -1.11 24.33 53.86
CA ASP A 233 -2.38 23.69 54.17
C ASP A 233 -2.90 22.97 52.91
N PRO A 234 -2.93 21.63 52.89
CA PRO A 234 -3.42 20.89 51.74
C PRO A 234 -4.89 21.19 51.43
N ALA A 235 -5.71 21.49 52.45
CA ALA A 235 -7.12 21.77 52.25
C ALA A 235 -7.33 23.13 51.56
N GLU A 236 -6.59 24.16 51.97
CA GLU A 236 -6.64 25.47 51.30
C GLU A 236 -6.09 25.38 49.87
N LEU A 237 -4.97 24.69 49.66
CA LEU A 237 -4.42 24.50 48.32
C LEU A 237 -5.39 23.75 47.40
N ASP A 238 -6.02 22.69 47.90
CA ASP A 238 -7.02 21.91 47.14
C ASP A 238 -8.26 22.75 46.81
N GLU A 239 -8.73 23.59 47.74
CA GLU A 239 -9.83 24.54 47.49
C GLU A 239 -9.47 25.53 46.38
N ARG A 240 -8.28 26.16 46.45
CA ARG A 240 -7.82 27.08 45.40
C ARG A 240 -7.66 26.39 44.06
N LEU A 241 -7.17 25.14 44.03
CA LEU A 241 -7.08 24.37 42.79
C LEU A 241 -8.46 23.98 42.25
N ALA A 242 -9.44 23.71 43.12
CA ALA A 242 -10.82 23.46 42.72
C ALA A 242 -11.44 24.69 42.02
N ASP A 243 -11.17 25.90 42.53
CA ASP A 243 -11.65 27.16 41.92
C ASP A 243 -11.09 27.39 40.50
N THR A 244 -9.91 26.85 40.20
CA THR A 244 -9.33 26.94 38.85
C THR A 244 -9.97 26.01 37.83
N ASN A 245 -10.81 25.06 38.26
CA ASN A 245 -11.37 23.95 37.47
C ASN A 245 -10.32 23.01 36.81
N PHE A 246 -9.06 23.07 37.23
CA PHE A 246 -8.04 22.18 36.68
C PHE A 246 -8.32 20.70 36.98
N ASN A 247 -8.80 20.38 38.18
CA ASN A 247 -9.19 19.02 38.55
C ASN A 247 -10.40 18.54 37.74
N THR A 248 -11.33 19.43 37.41
CA THR A 248 -12.47 19.16 36.52
C THR A 248 -11.97 18.77 35.13
N PHE A 249 -11.00 19.51 34.58
CA PHE A 249 -10.35 19.14 33.31
C PHE A 249 -9.70 17.76 33.37
N LEU A 250 -8.94 17.45 34.42
CA LEU A 250 -8.32 16.13 34.57
C LEU A 250 -9.36 15.01 34.70
N ALA A 251 -10.47 15.24 35.40
CA ALA A 251 -11.55 14.27 35.52
C ALA A 251 -12.21 13.99 34.16
N VAL A 252 -12.51 15.03 33.38
CA VAL A 252 -13.07 14.88 32.03
C VAL A 252 -12.09 14.17 31.10
N LEU A 253 -10.82 14.57 31.09
CA LEU A 253 -9.79 13.90 30.32
C LEU A 253 -9.70 12.41 30.71
N SER A 254 -9.72 12.11 32.01
CA SER A 254 -9.71 10.74 32.51
C SER A 254 -10.97 9.96 32.14
N SER A 255 -12.14 10.57 32.00
CA SER A 255 -13.32 9.88 31.47
C SER A 255 -13.25 9.63 29.96
N PHE A 256 -12.59 10.52 29.21
CA PHE A 256 -12.54 10.43 27.75
C PHE A 256 -11.48 9.47 27.25
N VAL A 257 -10.32 9.40 27.92
CA VAL A 257 -9.18 8.56 27.51
C VAL A 257 -8.61 7.69 28.63
N GLY A 258 -9.00 7.93 29.88
CA GLY A 258 -8.56 7.12 31.02
C GLY A 258 -9.43 5.88 31.20
N SER A 259 -8.95 4.94 32.02
CA SER A 259 -9.50 3.59 32.26
C SER A 259 -9.15 2.53 31.21
N ASP A 260 -9.07 1.27 31.65
CA ASP A 260 -8.80 0.12 30.79
C ASP A 260 -9.89 -0.08 29.73
N GLU A 261 -11.17 0.02 30.12
CA GLU A 261 -12.32 -0.18 29.22
C GLU A 261 -12.32 0.87 28.10
N ARG A 262 -12.15 2.15 28.44
CA ARG A 262 -12.14 3.22 27.44
C ARG A 262 -10.94 3.11 26.50
N GLN A 263 -9.76 2.77 27.03
CA GLN A 263 -8.57 2.58 26.20
C GLN A 263 -8.70 1.35 25.29
N GLN A 264 -9.37 0.28 25.74
CA GLN A 264 -9.67 -0.86 24.89
C GLN A 264 -10.63 -0.48 23.75
N ASP A 265 -11.64 0.35 24.01
CA ASP A 265 -12.55 0.87 22.99
C ASP A 265 -11.82 1.76 21.97
N ILE A 266 -10.97 2.67 22.43
CA ILE A 266 -10.14 3.53 21.57
C ILE A 266 -9.25 2.67 20.65
N LEU A 267 -8.52 1.71 21.22
CA LEU A 267 -7.64 0.82 20.46
C LEU A 267 -8.43 -0.03 19.45
N ARG A 268 -9.65 -0.46 19.79
CA ARG A 268 -10.54 -1.18 18.86
C ARG A 268 -10.94 -0.29 17.70
N LYS A 269 -11.43 0.92 17.96
CA LYS A 269 -11.83 1.90 16.92
C LYS A 269 -10.65 2.25 15.99
N GLN A 270 -9.46 2.46 16.54
CA GLN A 270 -8.25 2.69 15.74
C GLN A 270 -7.91 1.48 14.84
N THR A 271 -8.02 0.27 15.39
CA THR A 271 -7.78 -0.98 14.65
C THR A 271 -8.80 -1.14 13.50
N GLU A 272 -10.07 -0.82 13.75
CA GLU A 272 -11.14 -0.85 12.74
C GLU A 272 -10.92 0.17 11.62
N LEU A 273 -10.53 1.39 11.96
CA LEU A 273 -10.18 2.43 10.97
C LEU A 273 -9.00 2.00 10.10
N GLU A 274 -7.94 1.44 10.69
CA GLU A 274 -6.80 0.94 9.92
C GLU A 274 -7.21 -0.21 9.00
N LEU A 275 -8.09 -1.11 9.47
CA LEU A 275 -8.63 -2.19 8.64
C LEU A 275 -9.48 -1.68 7.48
N ALA A 276 -10.28 -0.63 7.70
CA ALA A 276 -11.03 0.03 6.65
C ALA A 276 -10.08 0.65 5.61
N ARG A 277 -9.04 1.38 6.05
CA ARG A 277 -8.01 1.95 5.15
C ARG A 277 -7.33 0.89 4.31
N ILE A 278 -6.96 -0.25 4.91
CA ILE A 278 -6.42 -1.40 4.19
C ILE A 278 -7.42 -1.87 3.14
N SER A 279 -8.66 -2.15 3.53
CA SER A 279 -9.70 -2.72 2.66
C SER A 279 -10.03 -1.81 1.47
N HIS A 280 -9.99 -0.50 1.66
CA HIS A 280 -10.19 0.50 0.62
C HIS A 280 -8.93 0.79 -0.21
N GLY A 281 -7.78 0.21 0.11
CA GLY A 281 -6.52 0.43 -0.60
C GLY A 281 -5.89 1.79 -0.34
N VAL A 282 -6.30 2.50 0.72
CA VAL A 282 -5.82 3.84 1.09
C VAL A 282 -4.57 3.72 1.97
N LEU A 283 -3.51 3.12 1.42
CA LEU A 283 -2.26 2.82 2.13
C LEU A 283 -1.04 3.61 1.63
N GLY A 284 -1.20 4.43 0.59
CA GLY A 284 -0.10 5.13 -0.05
C GLY A 284 0.99 4.17 -0.53
N GLU A 285 2.22 4.39 -0.08
CA GLU A 285 3.39 3.56 -0.39
C GLU A 285 3.54 2.34 0.53
N LYS A 286 2.79 2.28 1.64
CA LYS A 286 2.90 1.19 2.62
C LYS A 286 2.40 -0.12 1.99
N ALA A 287 3.14 -1.20 2.27
CA ALA A 287 2.78 -2.54 1.83
C ALA A 287 1.54 -3.05 2.57
N ILE A 288 0.59 -3.67 1.86
CA ILE A 288 -0.65 -4.22 2.43
C ILE A 288 -0.29 -5.24 3.52
N ALA A 289 0.65 -6.15 3.23
CA ALA A 289 1.08 -7.15 4.18
C ALA A 289 1.74 -6.58 5.44
N ALA A 290 2.44 -5.44 5.33
CA ALA A 290 3.03 -4.77 6.47
C ALA A 290 1.96 -4.16 7.38
N SER A 291 0.96 -3.48 6.80
CA SER A 291 -0.20 -2.96 7.54
C SER A 291 -0.96 -4.07 8.25
N ILE A 292 -1.20 -5.21 7.59
CA ILE A 292 -1.86 -6.38 8.23
C ILE A 292 -1.08 -6.87 9.46
N LEU A 293 0.25 -6.94 9.37
CA LEU A 293 1.08 -7.36 10.50
C LEU A 293 1.04 -6.35 11.65
N GLU A 294 0.97 -5.05 11.36
CA GLU A 294 0.85 -4.00 12.37
C GLU A 294 -0.52 -4.06 13.08
N VAL A 295 -1.61 -4.19 12.32
CA VAL A 295 -2.95 -4.40 12.88
C VAL A 295 -2.98 -5.67 13.74
N PHE A 296 -2.42 -6.78 13.26
CA PHE A 296 -2.34 -8.02 14.05
C PHE A 296 -1.62 -7.81 15.40
N LYS A 297 -0.53 -7.05 15.41
CA LYS A 297 0.20 -6.72 16.65
C LYS A 297 -0.65 -5.89 17.62
N ARG A 298 -1.48 -4.97 17.10
CA ARG A 298 -2.42 -4.15 17.88
C ARG A 298 -3.64 -4.92 18.38
N MET A 299 -4.07 -5.96 17.64
CA MET A 299 -5.19 -6.82 18.04
C MET A 299 -4.88 -7.70 19.27
N LYS A 300 -3.61 -8.08 19.45
CA LYS A 300 -3.23 -9.00 20.52
C LYS A 300 -3.45 -8.41 21.94
N PRO A 301 -3.03 -7.18 22.27
CA PRO A 301 -3.26 -6.59 23.59
C PRO A 301 -4.73 -6.26 23.90
N ILE A 302 -5.57 -6.06 22.86
CA ILE A 302 -7.02 -5.85 23.04
C ILE A 302 -7.83 -7.15 23.16
N GLY A 303 -7.15 -8.31 23.12
CA GLY A 303 -7.80 -9.62 23.23
C GLY A 303 -8.62 -10.00 21.98
N TRP A 304 -8.37 -9.37 20.83
CA TRP A 304 -9.12 -9.67 19.61
C TRP A 304 -8.51 -10.89 18.90
N VAL A 305 -9.25 -12.01 18.93
CA VAL A 305 -8.75 -13.32 18.46
C VAL A 305 -9.08 -13.60 16.99
N ASP A 306 -10.11 -12.95 16.43
CA ASP A 306 -10.58 -13.24 15.08
C ASP A 306 -9.66 -12.66 14.00
N THR A 307 -8.76 -13.50 13.48
CA THR A 307 -7.87 -13.10 12.37
C THR A 307 -8.56 -13.12 11.00
N GLY A 308 -9.81 -13.60 10.91
CA GLY A 308 -10.56 -13.66 9.65
C GLY A 308 -10.79 -12.29 9.03
N ILE A 309 -10.96 -11.26 9.85
CA ILE A 309 -11.09 -9.86 9.40
C ILE A 309 -9.81 -9.37 8.69
N LEU A 310 -8.63 -9.80 9.17
CA LEU A 310 -7.34 -9.45 8.59
C LEU A 310 -7.17 -10.07 7.21
N HIS A 311 -7.55 -11.35 7.09
CA HIS A 311 -7.48 -12.05 5.81
C HIS A 311 -8.41 -11.37 4.80
N THR A 312 -9.63 -11.05 5.22
CA THR A 312 -10.64 -10.38 4.37
C THR A 312 -10.13 -9.02 3.90
N ALA A 313 -9.57 -8.21 4.81
CA ALA A 313 -9.00 -6.90 4.48
C ALA A 313 -7.82 -7.02 3.50
N PHE A 314 -6.90 -7.96 3.73
CA PHE A 314 -5.77 -8.19 2.83
C PHE A 314 -6.24 -8.53 1.41
N TRP A 315 -7.13 -9.53 1.29
CA TRP A 315 -7.57 -9.99 -0.02
C TRP A 315 -8.42 -8.95 -0.74
N GLY A 316 -9.27 -8.20 -0.03
CA GLY A 316 -10.02 -7.09 -0.63
C GLY A 316 -9.08 -6.03 -1.23
N ALA A 317 -8.08 -5.60 -0.45
CA ALA A 317 -7.06 -4.65 -0.90
C ALA A 317 -6.23 -5.20 -2.08
N PHE A 318 -5.82 -6.46 -1.99
CA PHE A 318 -5.01 -7.13 -2.99
C PHE A 318 -5.75 -7.30 -4.32
N GLU A 319 -7.04 -7.64 -4.30
CA GLU A 319 -7.84 -7.77 -5.53
C GLU A 319 -7.94 -6.44 -6.26
N ASN A 320 -8.16 -5.33 -5.56
CA ASN A 320 -8.14 -3.99 -6.16
C ASN A 320 -6.78 -3.70 -6.82
N PHE A 321 -5.69 -4.01 -6.11
CA PHE A 321 -4.34 -3.85 -6.62
C PHE A 321 -4.06 -4.72 -7.85
N LYS A 322 -4.50 -5.99 -7.83
CA LYS A 322 -4.35 -6.94 -8.93
C LYS A 322 -5.12 -6.50 -10.17
N CYS A 323 -6.34 -6.00 -10.00
CA CYS A 323 -7.15 -5.46 -11.10
C CYS A 323 -6.47 -4.27 -11.78
N GLY A 324 -5.95 -3.32 -11.00
CA GLY A 324 -5.16 -2.20 -11.54
C GLY A 324 -3.93 -2.68 -12.32
N ALA A 325 -3.15 -3.60 -11.73
CA ALA A 325 -1.99 -4.19 -12.41
C ALA A 325 -2.34 -4.93 -13.72
N LEU A 326 -3.50 -5.57 -13.79
CA LEU A 326 -3.98 -6.21 -15.01
C LEU A 326 -4.33 -5.17 -16.07
N ILE A 327 -5.10 -4.14 -15.71
CA ILE A 327 -5.47 -3.05 -16.63
C ILE A 327 -4.21 -2.37 -17.17
N ASP A 328 -3.28 -1.98 -16.29
CA ASP A 328 -2.01 -1.39 -16.69
C ASP A 328 -1.23 -2.30 -17.64
N ALA A 329 -1.22 -3.61 -17.37
CA ALA A 329 -0.57 -4.57 -18.24
C ALA A 329 -1.24 -4.63 -19.63
N PHE A 330 -2.56 -4.54 -19.73
CA PHE A 330 -3.26 -4.54 -21.01
C PHE A 330 -3.08 -3.23 -21.79
N GLU A 331 -3.15 -2.08 -21.13
CA GLU A 331 -3.11 -0.77 -21.79
C GLU A 331 -1.70 -0.36 -22.23
N THR A 332 -0.66 -0.69 -21.44
CA THR A 332 0.71 -0.21 -21.66
C THR A 332 1.60 -1.20 -22.40
N ASP A 333 1.13 -1.67 -23.56
CA ASP A 333 1.94 -2.46 -24.49
C ASP A 333 2.45 -3.78 -23.85
N VAL A 334 1.66 -4.34 -22.93
CA VAL A 334 1.97 -5.58 -22.21
C VAL A 334 3.27 -5.39 -21.42
N SER A 335 3.22 -4.72 -20.25
CA SER A 335 4.40 -4.46 -19.43
C SER A 335 4.53 -5.45 -18.27
N PRO A 336 5.62 -6.25 -18.18
CA PRO A 336 5.90 -7.14 -17.05
C PRO A 336 5.96 -6.44 -15.69
N LYS A 337 6.32 -5.15 -15.69
CA LYS A 337 6.48 -4.35 -14.48
C LYS A 337 5.17 -4.21 -13.71
N ALA A 338 4.04 -4.21 -14.41
CA ALA A 338 2.72 -3.98 -13.83
C ALA A 338 2.42 -4.97 -12.69
N PHE A 339 2.84 -6.24 -12.84
CA PHE A 339 2.65 -7.27 -11.82
C PHE A 339 3.68 -7.25 -10.69
N GLY A 340 4.77 -6.50 -10.83
CA GLY A 340 5.93 -6.58 -9.93
C GLY A 340 5.58 -6.26 -8.48
N ARG A 341 4.75 -5.24 -8.24
CA ARG A 341 4.29 -4.86 -6.89
C ARG A 341 3.30 -5.88 -6.33
N ALA A 342 2.31 -6.33 -7.11
CA ALA A 342 1.32 -7.31 -6.68
C ALA A 342 1.99 -8.62 -6.22
N PHE A 343 2.95 -9.10 -7.01
CA PHE A 343 3.71 -10.30 -6.68
C PHE A 343 4.50 -10.13 -5.37
N THR A 344 5.11 -8.95 -5.18
CA THR A 344 5.86 -8.63 -3.95
C THR A 344 4.94 -8.56 -2.72
N GLU A 345 3.71 -8.08 -2.86
CA GLU A 345 2.72 -8.10 -1.77
C GLU A 345 2.31 -9.52 -1.38
N LEU A 346 2.10 -10.42 -2.35
CA LEU A 346 1.84 -11.83 -2.06
C LEU A 346 3.02 -12.49 -1.33
N GLU A 347 4.26 -12.14 -1.69
CA GLU A 347 5.46 -12.68 -1.03
C GLU A 347 5.52 -12.26 0.43
N LYS A 348 5.31 -10.97 0.69
CA LYS A 348 5.28 -10.43 2.04
C LYS A 348 4.12 -11.03 2.85
N TYR A 349 2.94 -11.18 2.26
CA TYR A 349 1.79 -11.76 2.94
C TYR A 349 1.99 -13.24 3.26
N HIS A 350 2.59 -14.01 2.35
CA HIS A 350 3.02 -15.37 2.63
C HIS A 350 3.95 -15.42 3.85
N ASP A 351 4.96 -14.56 3.90
CA ASP A 351 5.90 -14.50 5.03
C ASP A 351 5.18 -14.14 6.34
N VAL A 352 4.19 -13.25 6.31
CA VAL A 352 3.34 -12.91 7.47
C VAL A 352 2.49 -14.11 7.88
N ALA A 353 1.72 -14.70 6.97
CA ALA A 353 0.85 -15.85 7.21
C ALA A 353 1.63 -17.05 7.77
N SER A 354 2.80 -17.35 7.18
CA SER A 354 3.71 -18.40 7.65
C SER A 354 4.24 -18.17 9.07
N LYS A 355 4.56 -16.91 9.43
CA LYS A 355 5.02 -16.56 10.80
C LYS A 355 3.90 -16.65 11.83
N LEU A 356 2.68 -16.34 11.42
CA LEU A 356 1.50 -16.33 12.28
C LEU A 356 0.76 -17.67 12.33
N GLY A 357 1.20 -18.67 11.55
CA GLY A 357 0.59 -20.01 11.51
C GLY A 357 -0.69 -20.08 10.70
N TRP A 358 -0.94 -19.13 9.80
CA TRP A 358 -2.11 -19.10 8.92
C TRP A 358 -1.87 -19.95 7.67
N THR A 359 -1.77 -21.28 7.82
CA THR A 359 -1.39 -22.21 6.75
C THR A 359 -2.23 -22.04 5.48
N LYS A 360 -3.56 -21.94 5.61
CA LYS A 360 -4.48 -21.76 4.47
C LYS A 360 -4.20 -20.46 3.70
N GLU A 361 -3.89 -19.38 4.41
CA GLU A 361 -3.59 -18.08 3.81
C GLU A 361 -2.22 -18.08 3.11
N SER A 362 -1.25 -18.76 3.71
CA SER A 362 0.07 -18.99 3.12
C SER A 362 -0.04 -19.76 1.80
N GLU A 363 -0.78 -20.87 1.79
CA GLU A 363 -1.04 -21.67 0.58
C GLU A 363 -1.81 -20.87 -0.47
N ARG A 364 -2.80 -20.08 -0.05
CA ARG A 364 -3.56 -19.19 -0.94
C ARG A 364 -2.67 -18.13 -1.59
N ALA A 365 -1.72 -17.54 -0.87
CA ALA A 365 -0.75 -16.60 -1.44
C ALA A 365 0.08 -17.25 -2.55
N ILE A 366 0.61 -18.46 -2.33
CA ILE A 366 1.34 -19.22 -3.36
C ILE A 366 0.46 -19.52 -4.57
N PHE A 367 -0.79 -19.91 -4.33
CA PHE A 367 -1.74 -20.19 -5.39
C PHE A 367 -2.03 -18.96 -6.25
N GLU A 368 -2.23 -17.79 -5.65
CA GLU A 368 -2.42 -16.53 -6.37
C GLU A 368 -1.15 -16.06 -7.10
N MET A 369 0.05 -16.29 -6.55
CA MET A 369 1.30 -16.04 -7.27
C MET A 369 1.37 -16.87 -8.56
N LYS A 370 1.01 -18.16 -8.49
CA LYS A 370 0.96 -19.04 -9.67
C LYS A 370 -0.06 -18.55 -10.69
N LYS A 371 -1.22 -18.06 -10.27
CA LYS A 371 -2.23 -17.47 -11.17
C LYS A 371 -1.70 -16.22 -11.86
N MET A 372 -1.06 -15.31 -11.12
CA MET A 372 -0.48 -14.10 -11.70
C MET A 372 0.58 -14.40 -12.75
N LEU A 373 1.44 -15.38 -12.50
CA LEU A 373 2.42 -15.85 -13.48
C LEU A 373 1.76 -16.38 -14.75
N ARG A 374 0.66 -17.12 -14.63
CA ARG A 374 -0.13 -17.58 -15.78
C ARG A 374 -0.73 -16.41 -16.54
N SER A 375 -1.30 -15.42 -15.86
CA SER A 375 -1.82 -14.20 -16.49
C SER A 375 -0.74 -13.47 -17.26
N GLN A 376 0.46 -13.32 -16.69
CA GLN A 376 1.61 -12.73 -17.39
C GLN A 376 2.03 -13.53 -18.63
N LEU A 377 2.01 -14.86 -18.56
CA LEU A 377 2.33 -15.71 -19.72
C LEU A 377 1.27 -15.62 -20.81
N VAL A 378 -0.03 -15.60 -20.45
CA VAL A 378 -1.12 -15.41 -21.41
C VAL A 378 -0.96 -14.07 -22.14
N LEU A 379 -0.66 -13.01 -21.39
CA LEU A 379 -0.39 -11.68 -21.93
C LEU A 379 0.80 -11.68 -22.90
N LEU A 380 1.90 -12.35 -22.53
CA LEU A 380 3.05 -12.53 -23.41
C LEU A 380 2.67 -13.30 -24.69
N LEU A 381 1.94 -14.40 -24.56
CA LEU A 381 1.50 -15.23 -25.69
C LEU A 381 0.54 -14.47 -26.60
N GLN A 382 -0.36 -13.64 -26.06
CA GLN A 382 -1.22 -12.75 -26.86
C GLN A 382 -0.37 -11.74 -27.65
N LYS A 383 0.66 -11.16 -27.02
CA LYS A 383 1.61 -10.30 -27.73
C LYS A 383 2.37 -11.06 -28.82
N VAL A 384 2.75 -12.31 -28.56
CA VAL A 384 3.40 -13.21 -29.54
C VAL A 384 2.42 -13.69 -30.62
N LYS A 385 1.12 -13.82 -30.38
CA LYS A 385 0.13 -14.11 -31.43
C LYS A 385 -0.06 -12.94 -32.38
N ASN A 386 0.04 -11.72 -31.86
CA ASN A 386 0.12 -10.50 -32.67
C ASN A 386 1.50 -10.33 -33.32
N TRP A 387 2.48 -11.15 -32.93
CA TRP A 387 3.80 -11.20 -33.54
C TRP A 387 3.74 -12.09 -34.79
N SER A 388 3.89 -11.47 -35.96
CA SER A 388 3.98 -12.19 -37.22
C SER A 388 5.44 -12.31 -37.67
N PHE A 389 5.79 -13.44 -38.30
CA PHE A 389 7.08 -13.59 -39.00
C PHE A 389 7.34 -12.45 -39.99
N HIS A 390 6.26 -11.88 -40.53
CA HIS A 390 6.33 -10.72 -41.40
C HIS A 390 6.84 -9.47 -40.69
N SER A 391 6.28 -9.16 -39.51
CA SER A 391 6.72 -8.05 -38.66
C SER A 391 8.19 -8.20 -38.26
N PHE A 392 8.60 -9.40 -37.85
CA PHE A 392 10.00 -9.71 -37.51
C PHE A 392 10.97 -9.47 -38.67
N CYS A 393 10.64 -9.96 -39.87
CA CYS A 393 11.51 -9.78 -41.03
C CYS A 393 11.62 -8.30 -41.41
N MET A 394 10.51 -7.55 -41.39
CA MET A 394 10.52 -6.12 -41.65
C MET A 394 11.42 -5.35 -40.67
N GLU A 395 11.42 -5.70 -39.38
CA GLU A 395 12.28 -5.11 -38.36
C GLU A 395 13.77 -5.50 -38.51
N ALA A 396 14.06 -6.74 -38.90
CA ALA A 396 15.42 -7.22 -39.15
C ALA A 396 16.03 -6.68 -40.47
N GLY A 397 15.33 -5.77 -41.17
CA GLY A 397 15.73 -5.29 -42.50
C GLY A 397 15.57 -6.33 -43.61
N VAL A 398 14.94 -7.47 -43.31
CA VAL A 398 14.66 -8.56 -44.23
C VAL A 398 13.37 -8.22 -44.99
N ARG A 399 13.52 -7.74 -46.23
CA ARG A 399 12.37 -7.48 -47.10
C ARG A 399 11.70 -8.80 -47.52
N LEU A 400 10.49 -9.04 -47.03
CA LEU A 400 9.66 -10.14 -47.50
C LEU A 400 8.87 -9.71 -48.74
N HIS A 401 8.80 -10.56 -49.75
CA HIS A 401 7.95 -10.35 -50.92
C HIS A 401 6.61 -11.04 -50.70
N SER A 402 5.51 -10.31 -50.87
CA SER A 402 4.19 -10.92 -51.06
C SER A 402 4.05 -11.35 -52.52
N ASP A 403 3.48 -12.53 -52.75
CA ASP A 403 3.47 -13.23 -54.04
C ASP A 403 2.69 -12.54 -55.19
N TRP A 404 2.13 -11.34 -55.00
CA TRP A 404 1.10 -10.79 -55.91
C TRP A 404 1.18 -9.29 -56.22
N GLY A 405 2.35 -8.66 -56.08
CA GLY A 405 2.54 -7.29 -56.57
C GLY A 405 3.74 -7.19 -57.48
N GLU A 406 3.53 -6.76 -58.73
CA GLU A 406 4.57 -6.26 -59.63
C GLU A 406 5.22 -5.01 -59.02
N HIS A 407 6.04 -5.19 -58.00
CA HIS A 407 6.91 -4.13 -57.49
C HIS A 407 8.32 -4.38 -57.97
N GLY A 408 8.79 -3.45 -58.79
CA GLY A 408 10.18 -3.35 -59.23
C GLY A 408 11.10 -3.19 -58.02
N CYS A 409 11.64 -4.30 -57.54
CA CYS A 409 12.88 -4.28 -56.80
C CYS A 409 13.93 -3.61 -57.71
N GLY A 410 14.36 -2.38 -57.37
CA GLY A 410 15.32 -1.61 -58.16
C GLY A 410 16.68 -2.31 -58.36
N LEU A 411 16.95 -3.39 -57.62
CA LEU A 411 18.12 -4.25 -57.79
C LEU A 411 17.87 -5.44 -58.74
N CYS A 412 16.63 -5.71 -59.12
CA CYS A 412 16.23 -6.82 -60.00
C CYS A 412 15.81 -6.36 -61.41
N SER A 413 15.81 -5.05 -61.69
CA SER A 413 15.25 -4.43 -62.90
C SER A 413 16.00 -4.70 -64.22
N GLY A 414 17.08 -5.48 -64.23
CA GLY A 414 17.89 -5.70 -65.43
C GLY A 414 17.84 -7.10 -66.07
N TYR A 415 17.45 -8.15 -65.33
CA TYR A 415 17.50 -9.52 -65.86
C TYR A 415 16.36 -10.33 -65.28
N GLY A 416 15.46 -10.81 -66.14
CA GLY A 416 14.25 -11.57 -65.77
C GLY A 416 14.50 -12.62 -64.68
N CYS A 417 13.87 -12.43 -63.53
CA CYS A 417 13.90 -13.38 -62.42
C CYS A 417 12.82 -14.45 -62.64
N ASN A 418 13.01 -15.34 -63.61
CA ASN A 418 12.06 -16.41 -63.95
C ASN A 418 12.15 -17.65 -63.04
N THR A 419 12.85 -17.57 -61.91
CA THR A 419 12.96 -18.69 -60.95
C THR A 419 12.38 -18.31 -59.60
N VAL A 420 11.07 -18.05 -59.58
CA VAL A 420 10.26 -18.31 -58.39
C VAL A 420 9.90 -19.80 -58.44
N TYR A 421 10.46 -20.60 -57.56
CA TYR A 421 10.07 -22.01 -57.43
C TYR A 421 8.61 -22.07 -56.95
N ARG A 422 7.69 -22.46 -57.82
CA ARG A 422 6.38 -22.96 -57.40
C ARG A 422 6.54 -24.42 -56.99
N TYR A 423 6.18 -24.74 -55.76
CA TYR A 423 6.08 -26.14 -55.33
C TYR A 423 5.05 -26.89 -56.20
N PRO A 424 5.26 -28.19 -56.50
CA PRO A 424 4.20 -29.02 -57.03
C PRO A 424 3.17 -29.25 -55.92
N GLN A 425 1.93 -28.80 -56.12
CA GLN A 425 0.80 -29.31 -55.35
C GLN A 425 0.52 -30.75 -55.80
N SER A 426 1.20 -31.73 -55.19
CA SER A 426 0.81 -33.13 -55.31
C SER A 426 -0.01 -33.55 -54.09
N SER A 427 -1.19 -34.08 -54.38
CA SER A 427 -2.19 -34.75 -53.54
C SER A 427 -3.00 -33.92 -52.53
N SER A 428 -4.09 -33.32 -53.03
CA SER A 428 -5.38 -33.30 -52.33
C SER A 428 -6.49 -32.95 -53.34
N ARG A 429 -7.20 -33.96 -53.85
CA ARG A 429 -8.61 -33.76 -54.23
C ARG A 429 -9.39 -33.86 -52.92
N TYR A 430 -10.19 -32.85 -52.64
CA TYR A 430 -10.91 -32.56 -51.37
C TYR A 430 -10.21 -31.58 -50.42
N ALA A 431 -10.24 -30.30 -50.79
CA ALA A 431 -10.49 -29.20 -49.85
C ALA A 431 -10.97 -27.97 -50.65
N GLN A 432 -12.28 -27.86 -50.89
CA GLN A 432 -12.92 -26.56 -51.05
C GLN A 432 -13.33 -26.11 -49.64
N SER A 433 -12.42 -25.46 -48.93
CA SER A 433 -12.78 -24.48 -47.91
C SER A 433 -11.61 -23.52 -47.71
N SER A 434 -11.98 -22.26 -47.60
CA SER A 434 -11.13 -21.09 -47.47
C SER A 434 -10.01 -21.22 -46.42
N SER A 435 -8.75 -21.31 -46.86
CA SER A 435 -7.64 -20.80 -46.08
C SER A 435 -6.87 -19.77 -46.92
N THR A 436 -6.84 -18.54 -46.42
CA THR A 436 -5.99 -17.45 -46.90
C THR A 436 -4.56 -17.66 -46.39
N GLU A 437 -3.95 -18.81 -46.68
CA GLU A 437 -2.53 -19.02 -46.39
C GLU A 437 -1.70 -18.21 -47.40
N ARG A 438 -1.19 -17.06 -46.93
CA ARG A 438 -0.22 -16.25 -47.68
C ARG A 438 1.13 -16.97 -47.68
N SER A 439 1.59 -17.41 -48.84
CA SER A 439 2.97 -17.82 -49.05
C SER A 439 3.88 -16.58 -49.14
N TYR A 440 5.05 -16.65 -48.51
CA TYR A 440 6.07 -15.60 -48.55
C TYR A 440 7.31 -16.15 -49.27
N GLY A 441 7.79 -15.43 -50.28
CA GLY A 441 9.03 -15.73 -50.98
C GLY A 441 10.19 -14.88 -50.49
N VAL A 442 11.35 -15.49 -50.22
CA VAL A 442 12.61 -14.77 -49.96
C VAL A 442 13.36 -14.59 -51.28
N CYS A 443 13.70 -13.36 -51.66
CA CYS A 443 14.38 -13.09 -52.92
C CYS A 443 15.82 -13.62 -52.92
N ARG A 444 16.10 -14.56 -53.84
CA ARG A 444 17.41 -15.23 -54.01
C ARG A 444 18.54 -14.30 -54.49
N ARG A 445 18.23 -13.12 -55.03
CA ARG A 445 19.22 -12.11 -55.49
C ARG A 445 19.75 -11.20 -54.38
N SER A 446 19.31 -11.38 -53.14
CA SER A 446 19.94 -10.76 -51.97
C SER A 446 21.37 -11.27 -51.66
N LYS A 447 22.05 -11.91 -52.63
CA LYS A 447 23.45 -12.35 -52.50
C LYS A 447 24.48 -11.22 -52.31
N PHE A 448 24.06 -9.96 -52.28
CA PHE A 448 24.85 -8.84 -51.78
C PHE A 448 23.99 -7.78 -51.08
N ALA A 449 23.04 -8.19 -50.23
CA ALA A 449 23.12 -7.56 -48.93
C ALA A 449 24.28 -8.29 -48.27
N SER A 450 25.50 -7.75 -48.40
CA SER A 450 26.50 -8.02 -47.39
C SER A 450 25.76 -7.76 -46.09
N TRP A 451 25.42 -8.82 -45.37
CA TRP A 451 25.30 -8.70 -43.93
C TRP A 451 26.54 -7.91 -43.58
N PRO A 452 26.44 -6.71 -43.00
CA PRO A 452 27.65 -6.00 -42.65
C PRO A 452 28.50 -7.03 -41.91
N ASP A 453 29.78 -7.20 -42.28
CA ASP A 453 30.69 -8.16 -41.66
C ASP A 453 30.81 -7.95 -40.13
N THR A 454 30.10 -6.95 -39.61
CA THR A 454 29.75 -6.69 -38.23
C THR A 454 28.35 -7.16 -37.84
N LEU A 455 27.84 -8.30 -38.34
CA LEU A 455 26.89 -9.06 -37.52
C LEU A 455 27.72 -9.69 -36.41
N THR A 456 28.15 -8.84 -35.47
CA THR A 456 28.65 -9.28 -34.18
C THR A 456 27.55 -10.16 -33.62
N ILE A 457 27.76 -11.48 -33.66
CA ILE A 457 27.10 -12.40 -32.73
C ILE A 457 27.31 -11.73 -31.39
N PRO A 458 26.24 -11.21 -30.76
CA PRO A 458 26.40 -10.46 -29.55
C PRO A 458 27.13 -11.37 -28.57
N SER A 459 28.27 -10.91 -28.06
CA SER A 459 29.17 -11.71 -27.21
C SER A 459 28.50 -12.17 -25.91
N ALA A 460 27.28 -11.71 -25.65
CA ALA A 460 26.38 -12.20 -24.62
C ALA A 460 25.00 -12.53 -25.21
N THR A 461 24.48 -13.71 -24.89
CA THR A 461 23.09 -14.10 -25.17
C THR A 461 22.15 -13.20 -24.38
N THR A 462 21.54 -12.21 -25.03
CA THR A 462 20.48 -11.37 -24.46
C THR A 462 19.12 -11.84 -24.94
N TRP A 463 18.05 -11.59 -24.16
CA TRP A 463 16.70 -12.07 -24.48
C TRP A 463 16.13 -11.59 -25.84
N ALA A 464 16.62 -10.45 -26.35
CA ALA A 464 16.32 -9.95 -27.70
C ALA A 464 16.82 -10.86 -28.85
N ASN A 465 17.78 -11.73 -28.55
CA ASN A 465 18.48 -12.57 -29.52
C ASN A 465 18.25 -14.05 -29.26
N LEU A 466 17.28 -14.37 -28.39
CA LEU A 466 16.89 -15.74 -28.13
C LEU A 466 16.26 -16.31 -29.37
N SER A 467 16.81 -17.43 -29.78
CA SER A 467 16.24 -18.21 -30.84
C SER A 467 14.86 -18.72 -30.41
N PRO A 468 13.98 -19.05 -31.35
CA PRO A 468 12.74 -19.75 -31.02
C PRO A 468 12.97 -21.03 -30.20
N GLN A 469 14.13 -21.67 -30.32
CA GLN A 469 14.53 -22.83 -29.51
C GLN A 469 14.77 -22.46 -28.04
N ASP A 470 15.36 -21.30 -27.78
CA ASP A 470 15.57 -20.82 -26.42
C ASP A 470 14.24 -20.48 -25.77
N TRP A 471 13.32 -19.84 -26.51
CA TRP A 471 11.95 -19.61 -26.05
C TRP A 471 11.21 -20.91 -25.72
N ILE A 472 11.32 -21.92 -26.58
CA ILE A 472 10.77 -23.27 -26.30
C ILE A 472 11.38 -23.86 -25.04
N THR A 473 12.67 -23.71 -24.83
CA THR A 473 13.38 -24.25 -23.66
C THR A 473 12.98 -23.54 -22.37
N ILE A 474 12.86 -22.22 -22.42
CA ILE A 474 12.39 -21.38 -21.32
C ILE A 474 10.95 -21.75 -20.97
N LEU A 475 10.10 -21.87 -21.97
CA LEU A 475 8.70 -22.22 -21.77
C LEU A 475 8.50 -23.67 -21.33
N ALA A 476 9.34 -24.61 -21.79
CA ALA A 476 9.37 -25.98 -21.29
C ALA A 476 9.82 -26.03 -19.82
N SER A 477 10.81 -25.21 -19.44
CA SER A 477 11.28 -25.09 -18.06
C SER A 477 10.19 -24.50 -17.15
N LEU A 478 9.44 -23.53 -17.65
CA LEU A 478 8.25 -23.00 -16.99
C LEU A 478 7.14 -24.06 -16.86
N SER A 479 6.91 -24.85 -17.91
CA SER A 479 5.90 -25.92 -17.93
C SER A 479 6.18 -27.03 -16.92
N LEU A 480 7.46 -27.36 -16.70
CA LEU A 480 7.91 -28.33 -15.69
C LEU A 480 7.56 -27.91 -14.25
N VAL A 481 7.42 -26.61 -13.98
CA VAL A 481 7.09 -26.09 -12.64
C VAL A 481 5.58 -26.16 -12.36
N TRP A 482 4.73 -26.34 -13.38
CA TRP A 482 3.30 -26.03 -13.26
C TRP A 482 2.32 -27.21 -13.08
N ASN A 483 2.73 -28.46 -13.30
CA ASN A 483 1.98 -29.72 -13.11
C ASN A 483 0.43 -29.61 -13.19
N GLN A 484 -0.11 -28.95 -14.21
CA GLN A 484 -1.55 -28.88 -14.46
C GLN A 484 -1.83 -29.28 -15.90
N SER A 485 -2.65 -30.32 -16.07
CA SER A 485 -2.84 -31.03 -17.33
C SER A 485 -3.36 -30.14 -18.46
N TRP A 486 -4.35 -29.28 -18.19
CA TRP A 486 -4.93 -28.40 -19.23
C TRP A 486 -3.93 -27.34 -19.74
N PHE A 487 -3.08 -26.79 -18.86
CA PHE A 487 -2.01 -25.87 -19.27
C PHE A 487 -0.97 -26.63 -20.10
N ILE A 488 -0.59 -27.83 -19.67
CA ILE A 488 0.33 -28.69 -20.42
C ILE A 488 -0.24 -29.08 -21.79
N GLU A 489 -1.56 -29.25 -21.91
CA GLU A 489 -2.25 -29.58 -23.16
C GLU A 489 -2.29 -28.39 -24.12
N ASP A 490 -2.82 -27.23 -23.71
CA ASP A 490 -2.91 -26.04 -24.57
C ASP A 490 -1.52 -25.47 -24.90
N PHE A 491 -0.66 -25.35 -23.89
CA PHE A 491 0.70 -24.87 -24.07
C PHE A 491 1.58 -25.90 -24.81
N GLY A 492 1.39 -27.19 -24.54
CA GLY A 492 2.07 -28.26 -25.25
C GLY A 492 1.70 -28.29 -26.73
N HIS A 493 0.45 -27.97 -27.07
CA HIS A 493 0.02 -27.82 -28.46
C HIS A 493 0.74 -26.66 -29.15
N GLU A 494 0.76 -25.46 -28.55
CA GLU A 494 1.48 -24.31 -29.14
C GLU A 494 3.00 -24.54 -29.21
N LYS A 495 3.59 -25.22 -28.21
CA LYS A 495 5.00 -25.65 -28.24
C LYS A 495 5.28 -26.59 -29.42
N LEU A 496 4.41 -27.58 -29.64
CA LEU A 496 4.53 -28.54 -30.74
C LEU A 496 4.42 -27.84 -32.10
N GLU A 497 3.54 -26.84 -32.24
CA GLU A 497 3.45 -26.05 -33.46
C GLU A 497 4.71 -25.22 -33.71
N LEU A 498 5.29 -24.61 -32.67
CA LEU A 498 6.54 -23.87 -32.77
C LEU A 498 7.73 -24.77 -33.12
N GLU A 499 7.81 -25.95 -32.49
CA GLU A 499 8.81 -26.98 -32.81
C GLU A 499 8.66 -27.48 -34.25
N ALA A 500 7.43 -27.69 -34.73
CA ALA A 500 7.15 -28.08 -36.10
C ALA A 500 7.53 -26.98 -37.11
N ALA A 501 7.27 -25.70 -36.80
CA ALA A 501 7.67 -24.57 -37.61
C ALA A 501 9.20 -24.45 -37.72
N LEU A 502 9.92 -24.63 -36.60
CA LEU A 502 11.39 -24.67 -36.55
C LEU A 502 11.96 -25.82 -37.37
N LEU A 503 11.37 -27.01 -37.29
CA LEU A 503 11.77 -28.17 -38.09
C LEU A 503 11.58 -27.91 -39.59
N ARG A 504 10.47 -27.30 -40.00
CA ARG A 504 10.22 -26.87 -41.38
C ARG A 504 11.22 -25.82 -41.85
N TYR A 505 11.59 -24.88 -40.98
CA TYR A 505 12.61 -23.89 -41.27
C TYR A 505 13.98 -24.55 -41.48
N ARG A 506 14.40 -25.46 -40.58
CA ARG A 506 15.67 -26.17 -40.71
C ARG A 506 15.72 -27.06 -41.96
N SER A 507 14.65 -27.80 -42.26
CA SER A 507 14.61 -28.64 -43.46
C SER A 507 14.74 -27.83 -44.75
N PHE A 508 14.28 -26.59 -44.77
CA PHE A 508 14.44 -25.67 -45.89
C PHE A 508 15.91 -25.27 -46.15
N PHE A 509 16.74 -25.16 -45.11
CA PHE A 509 18.15 -24.78 -45.24
C PHE A 509 19.10 -25.96 -45.45
N TYR A 510 18.78 -27.14 -44.91
CA TYR A 510 19.63 -28.32 -45.01
C TYR A 510 19.38 -29.20 -46.25
N SER A 511 18.36 -28.90 -47.06
CA SER A 511 18.04 -29.64 -48.29
C SER A 511 18.68 -29.08 -49.57
N SER A 512 19.64 -28.15 -49.47
CA SER A 512 20.48 -27.80 -50.63
C SER A 512 21.54 -28.89 -50.86
N PRO A 513 21.55 -29.56 -52.04
CA PRO A 513 22.64 -30.46 -52.37
C PRO A 513 23.93 -29.64 -52.48
N VAL A 514 24.92 -29.97 -51.66
CA VAL A 514 26.30 -29.52 -51.87
C VAL A 514 26.71 -30.08 -53.24
N GLY A 515 26.89 -29.19 -54.22
CA GLY A 515 27.19 -29.57 -55.59
C GLY A 515 28.47 -30.40 -55.68
N THR A 516 28.34 -31.67 -56.04
CA THR A 516 29.45 -32.49 -56.50
C THR A 516 29.90 -32.01 -57.88
N LEU A 517 31.14 -31.53 -57.92
CA LEU A 517 31.90 -31.27 -59.14
C LEU A 517 32.06 -32.53 -59.98
N SER A 518 31.89 -32.34 -61.28
CA SER A 518 32.12 -33.29 -62.37
C SER A 518 33.53 -33.90 -62.37
N SER A 519 33.62 -35.21 -62.61
CA SER A 519 34.62 -35.77 -63.53
C SER A 519 34.17 -37.13 -64.08
N ASP A 520 34.39 -37.28 -65.38
CA ASP A 520 34.01 -38.38 -66.25
C ASP A 520 34.80 -39.70 -66.07
N LYS A 521 34.18 -40.78 -66.57
CA LYS A 521 34.71 -42.11 -66.99
C LYS A 521 35.08 -43.13 -65.89
N PHE A 522 34.27 -44.19 -65.78
CA PHE A 522 34.71 -45.58 -66.00
C PHE A 522 33.50 -46.52 -66.14
N THR A 523 33.58 -47.44 -67.12
CA THR A 523 32.63 -48.51 -67.41
C THR A 523 32.78 -49.69 -66.45
N GLY A 524 31.69 -50.31 -65.99
CA GLY A 524 31.76 -51.62 -65.32
C GLY A 524 30.45 -52.02 -64.62
N ASN A 525 30.03 -53.26 -64.85
CA ASN A 525 28.78 -53.90 -64.42
C ASN A 525 28.65 -54.14 -62.90
N GLN A 526 27.40 -54.49 -62.55
CA GLN A 526 26.94 -55.50 -61.58
C GLN A 526 26.42 -55.04 -60.20
N ASP A 527 25.12 -55.33 -60.02
CA ASP A 527 24.35 -55.77 -58.84
C ASP A 527 25.00 -55.64 -57.45
N ASP A 528 24.34 -54.92 -56.54
CA ASP A 528 23.66 -55.53 -55.39
C ASP A 528 22.86 -54.51 -54.56
N ASP A 529 21.64 -54.91 -54.22
CA ASP A 529 20.75 -54.33 -53.21
C ASP A 529 21.34 -54.55 -51.81
N THR A 530 21.66 -53.49 -51.05
CA THR A 530 21.25 -53.33 -49.63
C THR A 530 21.67 -51.98 -49.05
N ALA A 531 20.82 -51.45 -48.16
CA ALA A 531 21.05 -50.39 -47.16
C ALA A 531 20.50 -48.98 -47.47
N LEU A 532 19.26 -48.74 -47.01
CA LEU A 532 18.97 -47.56 -46.18
C LEU A 532 17.76 -47.84 -45.26
N ASN A 533 18.04 -48.41 -44.09
CA ASN A 533 17.15 -48.37 -42.93
C ASN A 533 17.34 -47.00 -42.25
N GLU A 534 16.32 -46.14 -42.30
CA GLU A 534 15.92 -45.19 -41.24
C GLU A 534 14.83 -44.24 -41.76
N PHE A 535 13.61 -44.75 -41.96
CA PHE A 535 12.42 -43.87 -42.04
C PHE A 535 11.11 -44.59 -41.72
N ILE A 536 11.03 -45.32 -40.61
CA ILE A 536 9.75 -45.82 -40.06
C ILE A 536 9.75 -45.59 -38.54
N LEU A 537 9.50 -44.35 -38.11
CA LEU A 537 9.11 -44.06 -36.72
C LEU A 537 8.05 -42.95 -36.58
N SER A 538 7.43 -42.47 -37.67
CA SER A 538 6.41 -41.41 -37.58
C SER A 538 4.97 -41.84 -37.80
N HIS A 539 4.72 -43.09 -38.20
CA HIS A 539 3.36 -43.54 -38.58
C HIS A 539 2.69 -44.51 -37.59
N SER A 540 3.34 -44.87 -36.47
CA SER A 540 2.76 -45.81 -35.49
C SER A 540 2.13 -45.15 -34.25
N TYR A 541 2.24 -43.83 -34.07
CA TYR A 541 1.78 -43.17 -32.83
C TYR A 541 0.39 -42.52 -32.93
N LYS A 542 -0.12 -42.27 -34.15
CA LYS A 542 -1.46 -41.69 -34.34
C LYS A 542 -2.60 -42.68 -34.08
N ASP A 543 -2.37 -43.97 -34.34
CA ASP A 543 -3.41 -45.00 -34.21
C ASP A 543 -3.53 -45.55 -32.78
N ALA A 544 -2.52 -45.34 -31.93
CA ALA A 544 -2.53 -45.78 -30.53
C ALA A 544 -3.41 -44.89 -29.62
N ILE A 545 -3.60 -43.61 -29.96
CA ILE A 545 -4.35 -42.65 -29.12
C ILE A 545 -5.86 -42.73 -29.39
N ILE A 546 -6.27 -43.17 -30.58
CA ILE A 546 -7.70 -43.23 -30.96
C ILE A 546 -8.39 -44.48 -30.37
N ASN A 547 -7.65 -45.54 -30.02
CA ASN A 547 -8.23 -46.79 -29.53
C ASN A 547 -8.40 -46.92 -27.99
N ILE A 548 -7.88 -45.99 -27.19
CA ILE A 548 -7.93 -46.10 -25.72
C ILE A 548 -9.18 -45.45 -25.11
N TYR A 549 -9.90 -44.57 -25.83
CA TYR A 549 -11.03 -43.84 -25.27
C TYR A 549 -12.29 -43.92 -26.12
N GLY A 550 -12.90 -45.10 -26.12
CA GLY A 550 -14.25 -45.31 -26.60
C GLY A 550 -15.14 -45.98 -25.56
N THR A 551 -15.72 -45.23 -24.61
CA THR A 551 -17.04 -45.58 -24.05
C THR A 551 -17.76 -44.39 -23.40
N LYS A 552 -19.07 -44.32 -23.67
CA LYS A 552 -20.07 -43.32 -23.24
C LYS A 552 -20.48 -43.41 -21.76
N LYS A 553 -20.87 -42.25 -21.20
CA LYS A 553 -22.05 -41.91 -20.34
C LYS A 553 -21.64 -40.82 -19.32
N SER A 554 -22.45 -39.88 -18.83
CA SER A 554 -23.83 -39.42 -19.08
C SER A 554 -24.00 -38.06 -18.38
N LYS A 555 -24.95 -37.23 -18.86
CA LYS A 555 -25.38 -35.95 -18.27
C LYS A 555 -25.78 -36.06 -16.79
N LYS A 556 -25.36 -35.09 -15.96
CA LYS A 556 -26.25 -34.33 -15.06
C LYS A 556 -25.59 -33.07 -14.48
N SER A 557 -26.32 -31.96 -14.62
CA SER A 557 -26.37 -30.70 -13.87
C SER A 557 -25.25 -30.31 -12.89
N GLU A 558 -24.64 -29.15 -13.13
CA GLU A 558 -24.42 -28.16 -12.08
C GLU A 558 -24.35 -26.75 -12.68
N SER A 559 -25.24 -25.88 -12.23
CA SER A 559 -25.44 -24.50 -12.68
C SER A 559 -25.11 -23.55 -11.55
N GLN A 560 -24.62 -22.36 -11.93
CA GLN A 560 -24.48 -21.12 -11.14
C GLN A 560 -23.17 -20.95 -10.33
N SER A 561 -22.15 -20.41 -11.01
CA SER A 561 -21.22 -19.38 -10.47
C SER A 561 -20.24 -18.83 -11.52
N LYS A 562 -20.22 -19.35 -12.75
CA LYS A 562 -19.49 -18.74 -13.87
C LYS A 562 -20.31 -17.61 -14.49
N ASN A 563 -19.88 -16.37 -14.29
CA ASN A 563 -19.73 -15.33 -15.32
C ASN A 563 -19.80 -13.91 -14.73
N ARG A 564 -18.67 -13.47 -14.18
CA ARG A 564 -18.34 -12.03 -14.11
C ARG A 564 -16.98 -11.73 -14.74
N PHE A 565 -16.07 -12.72 -14.76
CA PHE A 565 -14.76 -12.63 -15.41
C PHE A 565 -14.86 -12.73 -16.95
N ASP A 566 -15.73 -13.60 -17.48
CA ASP A 566 -15.88 -13.81 -18.92
C ASP A 566 -16.55 -12.62 -19.64
N LEU A 567 -17.32 -11.79 -18.92
CA LEU A 567 -17.98 -10.58 -19.45
C LEU A 567 -17.02 -9.38 -19.60
N LEU A 568 -16.01 -9.27 -18.72
CA LEU A 568 -15.01 -8.19 -18.82
C LEU A 568 -13.99 -8.46 -19.92
N LEU A 569 -13.79 -9.72 -20.30
CA LEU A 569 -12.86 -10.09 -21.36
C LEU A 569 -13.44 -9.85 -22.77
N SER A 570 -14.76 -9.91 -22.94
CA SER A 570 -15.41 -9.67 -24.25
C SER A 570 -15.50 -8.18 -24.60
N ASP A 571 -15.68 -7.30 -23.61
CA ASP A 571 -15.92 -5.87 -23.85
C ASP A 571 -14.62 -5.09 -24.15
N VAL A 572 -13.46 -5.65 -23.82
CA VAL A 572 -12.15 -5.03 -24.08
C VAL A 572 -11.61 -5.36 -25.50
N ILE A 573 -12.21 -6.32 -26.21
CA ILE A 573 -11.64 -6.87 -27.45
C ILE A 573 -12.03 -6.09 -28.73
N ASP A 574 -12.88 -5.07 -28.68
CA ASP A 574 -13.43 -4.45 -29.89
C ASP A 574 -12.80 -3.12 -30.36
N THR A 575 -11.46 -2.96 -30.22
CA THR A 575 -10.75 -1.82 -30.83
C THR A 575 -9.69 -2.26 -31.84
N ASN A 576 -10.12 -2.25 -33.11
CA ASN A 576 -9.23 -2.31 -34.28
C ASN A 576 -8.42 -1.01 -34.40
N GLY A 577 -7.26 -0.95 -33.74
CA GLY A 577 -6.26 0.09 -33.93
C GLY A 577 -5.12 -0.39 -34.84
N THR A 578 -5.06 0.12 -36.07
CA THR A 578 -3.93 -0.11 -36.98
C THR A 578 -2.81 0.88 -36.69
N ASP A 579 -2.04 0.66 -35.62
CA ASP A 579 -0.78 1.36 -35.40
C ASP A 579 0.29 0.42 -34.87
N ASN A 580 1.07 -0.15 -35.81
CA ASN A 580 2.26 -0.98 -35.58
C ASN A 580 3.44 -0.20 -34.93
N ALA A 581 3.23 1.05 -34.51
CA ALA A 581 4.26 1.89 -33.90
C ALA A 581 4.53 1.56 -32.41
N ALA A 582 3.63 0.85 -31.72
CA ALA A 582 3.83 0.46 -30.31
C ALA A 582 4.92 -0.62 -30.15
N ILE A 583 4.95 -1.60 -31.05
CA ILE A 583 5.84 -2.78 -30.96
C ILE A 583 7.34 -2.41 -31.05
N THR A 584 7.69 -1.27 -31.66
CA THR A 584 9.07 -0.90 -32.04
C THR A 584 9.90 -0.23 -30.94
N LYS A 585 9.45 -0.15 -29.67
CA LYS A 585 10.19 0.54 -28.59
C LYS A 585 10.45 -0.28 -27.32
N VAL A 586 10.35 -1.62 -27.36
CA VAL A 586 10.66 -2.44 -26.19
C VAL A 586 12.17 -2.72 -26.07
N ARG A 587 12.88 -1.95 -25.24
CA ARG A 587 14.24 -2.32 -24.79
C ARG A 587 14.13 -3.58 -23.93
N MET A 588 14.58 -4.71 -24.46
CA MET A 588 14.68 -5.96 -23.73
C MET A 588 15.77 -5.84 -22.65
N PRO A 589 15.42 -5.99 -21.36
CA PRO A 589 16.40 -5.80 -20.30
C PRO A 589 17.44 -6.92 -20.25
N MET A 590 18.66 -6.60 -19.78
CA MET A 590 19.81 -7.51 -19.83
C MET A 590 19.80 -8.62 -18.75
N SER A 591 18.81 -8.66 -17.86
CA SER A 591 18.77 -9.59 -16.73
C SER A 591 17.36 -10.05 -16.40
N LEU A 592 17.21 -11.31 -15.97
CA LEU A 592 15.98 -11.86 -15.38
C LEU A 592 15.56 -11.12 -14.10
N ALA A 593 16.51 -10.48 -13.40
CA ALA A 593 16.24 -9.68 -12.22
C ALA A 593 15.63 -8.31 -12.56
N ASP A 594 15.69 -7.87 -13.82
CA ASP A 594 15.14 -6.59 -14.24
C ASP A 594 13.60 -6.63 -14.19
N PRO A 595 12.93 -5.67 -13.51
CA PRO A 595 11.47 -5.62 -13.44
C PRO A 595 10.77 -5.53 -14.81
N SER A 596 11.44 -5.02 -15.85
CA SER A 596 10.92 -4.98 -17.24
C SER A 596 10.89 -6.34 -17.91
N HIS A 597 11.52 -7.35 -17.32
CA HIS A 597 11.72 -8.64 -17.97
C HIS A 597 10.49 -9.54 -17.78
N TRP A 598 10.02 -10.17 -18.86
CA TRP A 598 8.88 -11.11 -18.82
C TRP A 598 9.09 -12.29 -17.87
N GLY A 599 10.31 -12.83 -17.83
CA GLY A 599 10.72 -13.85 -16.87
C GLY A 599 10.95 -13.36 -15.43
N ASN A 600 10.77 -12.07 -15.11
CA ASN A 600 11.09 -11.53 -13.78
C ASN A 600 10.25 -12.16 -12.68
N LEU A 601 8.93 -12.29 -12.88
CA LEU A 601 8.07 -12.90 -11.87
C LEU A 601 8.39 -14.38 -11.69
N ALA A 602 8.66 -15.12 -12.78
CA ALA A 602 9.02 -16.53 -12.69
C ALA A 602 10.34 -16.71 -11.93
N TRP A 603 11.33 -15.85 -12.20
CA TRP A 603 12.58 -15.82 -11.45
C TRP A 603 12.36 -15.47 -9.98
N LYS A 604 11.51 -14.47 -9.66
CA LYS A 604 11.13 -14.14 -8.28
C LYS A 604 10.46 -15.34 -7.59
N TYR A 605 9.56 -16.03 -8.27
CA TYR A 605 8.89 -17.22 -7.76
C TYR A 605 9.86 -18.35 -7.45
N ILE A 606 10.80 -18.65 -8.36
CA ILE A 606 11.84 -19.67 -8.12
C ILE A 606 12.70 -19.29 -6.91
N LYS A 607 13.14 -18.02 -6.82
CA LYS A 607 13.88 -17.53 -5.65
C LYS A 607 13.07 -17.68 -4.35
N PHE A 608 11.79 -17.36 -4.41
CA PHE A 608 10.87 -17.55 -3.29
C PHE A 608 10.80 -19.03 -2.88
N CYS A 609 10.60 -19.96 -3.82
CA CYS A 609 10.59 -21.40 -3.54
C CYS A 609 11.89 -21.87 -2.88
N ASN A 610 13.05 -21.50 -3.43
CA ASN A 610 14.35 -21.87 -2.87
C ASN A 610 14.50 -21.34 -1.43
N LYS A 611 14.08 -20.09 -1.17
CA LYS A 611 14.09 -19.49 0.18
C LYS A 611 13.18 -20.28 1.16
N GLN A 612 12.04 -20.79 0.70
CA GLN A 612 11.16 -21.61 1.54
C GLN A 612 11.79 -22.97 1.87
N GLU A 613 12.46 -23.61 0.90
CA GLU A 613 13.20 -24.86 1.12
C GLU A 613 14.31 -24.67 2.17
N ASP A 614 15.13 -23.62 2.01
CA ASP A 614 16.18 -23.26 2.97
C ASP A 614 15.61 -23.05 4.40
N MET A 615 14.44 -22.42 4.50
CA MET A 615 13.75 -22.19 5.77
C MET A 615 13.27 -23.50 6.41
N ILE A 616 12.73 -24.43 5.64
CA ILE A 616 12.30 -25.75 6.13
C ILE A 616 13.51 -26.53 6.65
N ASP A 617 14.58 -26.61 5.85
CA ASP A 617 15.83 -27.27 6.23
C ASP A 617 16.42 -26.69 7.53
N SER A 618 16.38 -25.36 7.68
CA SER A 618 16.87 -24.69 8.89
C SER A 618 16.02 -25.00 10.14
N ARG A 619 14.70 -25.19 9.97
CA ARG A 619 13.79 -25.55 11.07
C ARG A 619 13.98 -27.00 11.49
N GLU A 620 14.19 -27.91 10.53
CA GLU A 620 14.46 -29.31 10.80
C GLU A 620 15.79 -29.49 11.55
N LYS A 621 16.84 -28.76 11.16
CA LYS A 621 18.13 -28.76 11.85
C LYS A 621 18.08 -28.20 13.27
N LYS A 622 17.10 -27.33 13.59
CA LYS A 622 16.93 -26.70 14.91
C LYS A 622 16.02 -27.47 15.87
N LYS A 623 15.34 -28.53 15.43
CA LYS A 623 14.61 -29.39 16.37
C LYS A 623 15.62 -30.08 17.29
N PRO A 624 15.59 -29.87 18.62
CA PRO A 624 16.47 -30.57 19.53
C PRO A 624 16.29 -32.07 19.30
N ARG A 625 17.38 -32.79 19.07
CA ARG A 625 17.36 -34.25 19.06
C ARG A 625 16.90 -34.68 20.45
N LEU A 626 15.65 -35.09 20.56
CA LEU A 626 15.12 -35.77 21.75
C LEU A 626 15.99 -37.03 21.92
N LEU A 627 16.91 -36.96 22.89
CA LEU A 627 17.72 -38.08 23.36
C LEU A 627 16.92 -38.89 24.39
#